data_AF-A0A7V6M4I6-F1
#
_entry.id   AF-A0A7V6M4I6-F1
#
_cell.length_a   1.000
_cell.length_b   1.000
_cell.length_c   1.000
_cell.angle_alpha   90.00
_cell.angle_beta   90.00
_cell.angle_gamma   90.00
#
_symmetry.space_group_name_H-M   'P 1'
#
loop_
_entity.id
_entity.type
_entity.pdbx_description
1 polymer ?
#
loop_
_entity_poly.entity_id
_entity_poly.type
_entity_poly.pdbx_seq_one_letter_code
_entity_poly.pdbx_strand_id
1 'polypeptide(L)'
;EEVIKIRINGINEIKNVKVKYASIKKFESIKHLEFVINTKKDNEILREEYNQQIEKLKYLKIKEQRELEKGLDSYNFNVYHQLNELEKTYNLEENKIIDKYYQQIADYQKQMFLKMKEKQKQKNEDVSLIHLQIKDLDNLNLNEYLDALKRNLNHSKQSFYTYHKFFLEVITLFQEKLISLVNNLNRELNTLDNYKYLLSTTYKQTYSFEYSEYQGNLEKITEKFINNQKQTEKEFLKLLESNFDAILNAIKNLVNNFELFVKEQTNNINKFYNDLFGLVNLVFSDSTKLKEEQFASDALITNESINKMKAEMDNLINELEEKNSNVFTEYQNKNLSLKERIKEYNISLKKEQKKELAQYNNAIKNIKNNISKIKRKYRKEKQEARKEINRKFNQDIKEFEQEKKTKLKIGQI
;
A
#
# COMPACT_ATOMS: atom_id res chain seq x y z
N GLU A 1 -46.54 117.08 -89.82
CA GLU A 1 -45.42 116.23 -89.33
C GLU A 1 -45.39 116.06 -87.81
N GLU A 2 -45.62 117.12 -87.03
CA GLU A 2 -45.55 117.08 -85.56
C GLU A 2 -46.58 116.13 -84.91
N VAL A 3 -47.83 116.12 -85.40
CA VAL A 3 -48.91 115.21 -84.95
C VAL A 3 -48.57 113.73 -85.20
N ILE A 4 -47.90 113.42 -86.31
CA ILE A 4 -47.48 112.06 -86.65
C ILE A 4 -46.40 111.58 -85.66
N LYS A 5 -45.44 112.44 -85.31
CA LYS A 5 -44.41 112.14 -84.29
C LYS A 5 -45.04 111.87 -82.91
N ILE A 6 -46.01 112.69 -82.49
CA ILE A 6 -46.73 112.49 -81.22
C ILE A 6 -47.47 111.13 -81.22
N ARG A 7 -48.16 110.77 -82.31
CA ARG A 7 -48.86 109.48 -82.44
C ARG A 7 -47.90 108.29 -82.38
N ILE A 8 -46.77 108.35 -83.10
CA ILE A 8 -45.74 107.30 -83.08
C ILE A 8 -45.15 107.14 -81.67
N ASN A 9 -44.88 108.25 -80.98
CA ASN A 9 -44.39 108.23 -79.60
C ASN A 9 -45.43 107.65 -78.64
N GLY A 10 -46.70 108.03 -78.76
CA GLY A 10 -47.79 107.48 -77.94
C GLY A 10 -47.99 105.97 -78.16
N ILE A 11 -47.89 105.47 -79.40
CA ILE A 11 -47.96 104.02 -79.69
C ILE A 11 -46.79 103.27 -79.05
N ASN A 12 -45.58 103.84 -79.10
CA ASN A 12 -44.39 103.26 -78.46
C ASN A 12 -44.51 103.27 -76.92
N GLU A 13 -45.04 104.35 -76.34
CA GLU A 13 -45.26 104.48 -74.91
C GLU A 13 -46.31 103.48 -74.41
N ILE A 14 -47.44 103.36 -75.11
CA ILE A 14 -48.48 102.35 -74.80
C ILE A 14 -47.92 100.94 -74.84
N LYS A 15 -47.10 100.60 -75.85
CA LYS A 15 -46.42 99.30 -75.89
C LYS A 15 -45.50 99.12 -74.69
N ASN A 16 -44.67 100.12 -74.36
CA ASN A 16 -43.74 100.03 -73.24
C ASN A 16 -44.47 99.82 -71.91
N VAL A 17 -45.61 100.47 -71.70
CA VAL A 17 -46.49 100.26 -70.54
C VAL A 17 -47.04 98.83 -70.52
N LYS A 18 -47.54 98.31 -71.67
CA LYS A 18 -48.01 96.92 -71.77
C LYS A 18 -46.93 95.88 -71.51
N VAL A 19 -45.71 96.09 -72.04
CA VAL A 19 -44.54 95.23 -71.81
C VAL A 19 -44.14 95.26 -70.33
N LYS A 20 -44.14 96.45 -69.69
CA LYS A 20 -43.85 96.60 -68.26
C LYS A 20 -44.90 95.89 -67.41
N TYR A 21 -46.18 96.04 -67.74
CA TYR A 21 -47.27 95.35 -67.04
C TYR A 21 -47.20 93.83 -67.19
N ALA A 22 -46.98 93.31 -68.39
CA ALA A 22 -46.79 91.87 -68.61
C ALA A 22 -45.56 91.32 -67.87
N SER A 23 -44.50 92.12 -67.74
CA SER A 23 -43.30 91.74 -66.99
C SER A 23 -43.58 91.65 -65.48
N ILE A 24 -44.36 92.60 -64.93
CA ILE A 24 -44.81 92.58 -63.53
C ILE A 24 -45.72 91.37 -63.29
N LYS A 25 -46.74 91.18 -64.15
CA LYS A 25 -47.66 90.03 -64.08
C LYS A 25 -46.92 88.70 -64.11
N LYS A 26 -45.93 88.56 -64.99
CA LYS A 26 -45.04 87.38 -65.05
C LYS A 26 -44.28 87.19 -63.74
N PHE A 27 -43.67 88.24 -63.20
CA PHE A 27 -42.91 88.17 -61.96
C PHE A 27 -43.78 87.73 -60.79
N GLU A 28 -44.96 88.34 -60.62
CA GLU A 28 -45.91 87.99 -59.57
C GLU A 28 -46.47 86.58 -59.73
N SER A 29 -46.81 86.19 -60.97
CA SER A 29 -47.28 84.82 -61.28
C SER A 29 -46.22 83.77 -60.94
N ILE A 30 -44.94 84.04 -61.25
CA ILE A 30 -43.84 83.18 -60.83
C ILE A 30 -43.77 83.15 -59.30
N LYS A 31 -43.72 84.30 -58.62
CA LYS A 31 -43.63 84.37 -57.15
C LYS A 31 -44.75 83.58 -56.43
N HIS A 32 -46.00 83.77 -56.86
CA HIS A 32 -47.15 83.08 -56.29
C HIS A 32 -47.06 81.57 -56.53
N LEU A 33 -46.69 81.14 -57.74
CA LEU A 33 -46.52 79.73 -58.05
C LEU A 33 -45.40 79.09 -57.23
N GLU A 34 -44.28 79.79 -57.06
CA GLU A 34 -43.19 79.31 -56.22
C GLU A 34 -43.60 79.15 -54.77
N PHE A 35 -44.40 80.09 -54.25
CA PHE A 35 -44.98 79.99 -52.92
C PHE A 35 -45.87 78.74 -52.81
N VAL A 36 -46.89 78.58 -53.67
CA VAL A 36 -47.82 77.44 -53.63
C VAL A 36 -47.10 76.09 -53.75
N ILE A 37 -46.16 75.97 -54.68
CA ILE A 37 -45.38 74.73 -54.88
C ILE A 37 -44.48 74.45 -53.68
N ASN A 38 -43.82 75.47 -53.12
CA ASN A 38 -43.00 75.29 -51.92
C ASN A 38 -43.85 74.86 -50.72
N THR A 39 -45.02 75.48 -50.51
CA THR A 39 -45.93 75.12 -49.40
C THR A 39 -46.46 73.69 -49.55
N LYS A 40 -46.83 73.26 -50.76
CA LYS A 40 -47.21 71.85 -51.02
C LYS A 40 -46.06 70.89 -50.76
N LYS A 41 -44.85 71.24 -51.22
CA LYS A 41 -43.62 70.47 -50.98
C LYS A 41 -43.30 70.35 -49.48
N ASP A 42 -43.49 71.42 -48.72
CA ASP A 42 -43.17 71.47 -47.29
C ASP A 42 -44.27 70.79 -46.44
N ASN A 43 -45.53 70.78 -46.89
CA ASN A 43 -46.60 69.98 -46.28
C ASN A 43 -46.46 68.47 -46.55
N GLU A 44 -46.05 68.08 -47.76
CA GLU A 44 -45.79 66.66 -48.10
C GLU A 44 -44.44 66.18 -47.53
N ILE A 45 -43.53 67.11 -47.22
CA ILE A 45 -42.28 66.86 -46.50
C ILE A 45 -42.33 67.64 -45.18
N LEU A 46 -43.18 67.21 -44.24
CA LEU A 46 -43.02 67.64 -42.86
C LEU A 46 -41.66 67.10 -42.37
N ARG A 47 -40.64 67.97 -42.43
CA ARG A 47 -39.26 67.64 -42.03
C ARG A 47 -39.22 67.08 -40.62
N GLU A 48 -40.09 67.57 -39.74
CA GLU A 48 -40.19 67.11 -38.37
C GLU A 48 -40.73 65.67 -38.27
N GLU A 49 -41.80 65.32 -38.97
CA GLU A 49 -42.35 63.95 -38.93
C GLU A 49 -41.35 62.91 -39.44
N TYR A 50 -40.64 63.19 -40.54
CA TYR A 50 -39.63 62.29 -41.07
C TYR A 50 -38.38 62.18 -40.18
N ASN A 51 -37.93 63.29 -39.59
CA ASN A 51 -36.82 63.27 -38.66
C ASN A 51 -37.21 62.54 -37.36
N GLN A 52 -38.43 62.73 -36.87
CA GLN A 52 -38.98 61.98 -35.74
C GLN A 52 -39.08 60.48 -36.03
N GLN A 53 -39.50 60.08 -37.23
CA GLN A 53 -39.50 58.68 -37.64
C GLN A 53 -38.09 58.08 -37.69
N ILE A 54 -37.10 58.82 -38.20
CA ILE A 54 -35.70 58.38 -38.22
C ILE A 54 -35.13 58.27 -36.79
N GLU A 55 -35.39 59.24 -35.91
CA GLU A 55 -34.96 59.18 -34.51
C GLU A 55 -35.65 58.05 -33.74
N LYS A 56 -36.95 57.82 -33.97
CA LYS A 56 -37.65 56.65 -33.42
C LYS A 56 -37.01 55.33 -33.85
N LEU A 57 -36.63 55.20 -35.13
CA LEU A 57 -35.93 54.01 -35.63
C LEU A 57 -34.53 53.85 -35.03
N LYS A 58 -33.79 54.94 -34.80
CA LYS A 58 -32.50 54.89 -34.10
C LYS A 58 -32.66 54.44 -32.65
N TYR A 59 -33.67 54.96 -31.96
CA TYR A 59 -33.97 54.56 -30.58
C TYR A 59 -34.36 53.08 -30.49
N LEU A 60 -35.26 52.61 -31.37
CA LEU A 60 -35.68 51.20 -31.42
C LEU A 60 -34.48 50.28 -31.70
N LYS A 61 -33.60 50.66 -32.64
CA LYS A 61 -32.35 49.94 -32.91
C LYS A 61 -31.47 49.82 -31.65
N ILE A 62 -31.26 50.91 -30.91
CA ILE A 62 -30.44 50.88 -29.69
C ILE A 62 -31.12 50.01 -28.62
N LYS A 63 -32.44 50.10 -28.50
CA LYS A 63 -33.21 49.29 -27.55
C LYS A 63 -33.08 47.79 -27.86
N GLU A 64 -33.28 47.37 -29.10
CA GLU A 64 -33.14 45.96 -29.50
C GLU A 64 -31.71 45.45 -29.35
N GLN A 65 -30.68 46.25 -29.70
CA GLN A 65 -29.29 45.88 -29.43
C GLN A 65 -29.04 45.60 -27.95
N ARG A 66 -29.56 46.45 -27.04
CA ARG A 66 -29.44 46.26 -25.60
C ARG A 66 -30.18 45.02 -25.10
N GLU A 67 -31.38 44.73 -25.63
CA GLU A 67 -32.12 43.53 -25.24
C GLU A 67 -31.41 42.25 -25.71
N LEU A 68 -30.81 42.27 -26.92
CA LEU A 68 -29.97 41.16 -27.41
C LEU A 68 -28.69 40.98 -26.58
N GLU A 69 -28.04 42.06 -26.15
CA GLU A 69 -26.89 42.02 -25.23
C GLU A 69 -27.28 41.44 -23.86
N LYS A 70 -28.39 41.88 -23.27
CA LYS A 70 -28.90 41.29 -22.01
C LYS A 70 -29.21 39.80 -22.14
N GLY A 71 -29.77 39.38 -23.27
CA GLY A 71 -30.03 37.97 -23.57
C GLY A 71 -28.73 37.16 -23.61
N LEU A 72 -27.68 37.71 -24.22
CA LEU A 72 -26.35 37.12 -24.25
C LEU A 72 -25.72 37.01 -22.86
N ASP A 73 -25.78 38.08 -22.07
CA ASP A 73 -25.23 38.10 -20.72
C ASP A 73 -25.95 37.08 -19.81
N SER A 74 -27.28 37.00 -19.91
CA SER A 74 -28.09 36.02 -19.17
C SER A 74 -27.76 34.58 -19.58
N TYR A 75 -27.55 34.33 -20.88
CA TYR A 75 -27.14 33.03 -21.38
C TYR A 75 -25.74 32.65 -20.88
N ASN A 76 -24.77 33.56 -21.01
CA ASN A 76 -23.41 33.36 -20.52
C ASN A 76 -23.40 33.06 -19.02
N PHE A 77 -24.15 33.83 -18.22
CA PHE A 77 -24.29 33.59 -16.78
C PHE A 77 -24.80 32.18 -16.47
N ASN A 78 -25.86 31.73 -17.16
CA ASN A 78 -26.39 30.38 -16.98
C ASN A 78 -25.38 29.29 -17.36
N VAL A 79 -24.61 29.47 -18.43
CA VAL A 79 -23.57 28.49 -18.80
C VAL A 79 -22.42 28.49 -17.80
N TYR A 80 -21.99 29.65 -17.30
CA TYR A 80 -20.99 29.72 -16.23
C TYR A 80 -21.47 29.01 -14.95
N HIS A 81 -22.73 29.22 -14.58
CA HIS A 81 -23.34 28.50 -13.47
C HIS A 81 -23.33 26.99 -13.69
N GLN A 82 -23.71 26.53 -14.89
CA GLN A 82 -23.67 25.10 -15.24
C GLN A 82 -22.25 24.53 -15.21
N LEU A 83 -21.25 25.27 -15.69
CA LEU A 83 -19.84 24.86 -15.63
C LEU A 83 -19.34 24.73 -14.18
N ASN A 84 -19.72 25.66 -13.30
CA ASN A 84 -19.33 25.63 -11.89
C ASN A 84 -20.00 24.46 -11.14
N GLU A 85 -21.30 24.22 -11.37
CA GLU A 85 -21.99 23.06 -10.80
C GLU A 85 -21.46 21.73 -11.33
N LEU A 86 -21.07 21.69 -12.61
CA LEU A 86 -20.37 20.54 -13.21
C LEU A 86 -19.06 20.28 -12.47
N GLU A 87 -18.20 21.29 -12.32
CA GLU A 87 -16.91 21.17 -11.61
C GLU A 87 -17.09 20.68 -10.17
N LYS A 88 -18.04 21.23 -9.42
CA LYS A 88 -18.34 20.76 -8.05
C LYS A 88 -18.78 19.28 -8.03
N THR A 89 -19.67 18.89 -8.94
CA THR A 89 -20.20 17.52 -8.98
C THR A 89 -19.09 16.52 -9.28
N TYR A 90 -18.24 16.83 -10.26
CA TYR A 90 -17.10 15.99 -10.62
C TYR A 90 -16.06 15.90 -9.51
N ASN A 91 -15.72 17.02 -8.85
CA ASN A 91 -14.82 17.01 -7.70
C ASN A 91 -15.37 16.15 -6.55
N LEU A 92 -16.69 16.16 -6.32
CA LEU A 92 -17.33 15.30 -5.32
C LEU A 92 -17.29 13.82 -5.70
N GLU A 93 -17.46 13.49 -6.98
CA GLU A 93 -17.36 12.11 -7.48
C GLU A 93 -15.91 11.59 -7.43
N GLU A 94 -14.94 12.39 -7.87
CA GLU A 94 -13.51 12.10 -7.77
C GLU A 94 -13.11 11.85 -6.31
N ASN A 95 -13.47 12.76 -5.39
CA ASN A 95 -13.16 12.57 -3.96
C ASN A 95 -13.79 11.30 -3.38
N LYS A 96 -15.04 10.96 -3.74
CA LYS A 96 -15.68 9.71 -3.29
C LYS A 96 -14.96 8.46 -3.80
N ILE A 97 -14.49 8.49 -5.05
CA ILE A 97 -13.73 7.39 -5.66
C ILE A 97 -12.36 7.27 -4.96
N ILE A 98 -11.65 8.38 -4.83
CA ILE A 98 -10.37 8.48 -4.11
C ILE A 98 -10.52 7.92 -2.70
N ASP A 99 -11.42 8.45 -1.89
CA ASP A 99 -11.59 8.06 -0.48
C ASP A 99 -11.86 6.55 -0.33
N LYS A 100 -12.73 5.99 -1.17
CA LYS A 100 -13.06 4.55 -1.13
C LYS A 100 -11.85 3.67 -1.43
N TYR A 101 -11.11 3.98 -2.49
CA TYR A 101 -9.97 3.15 -2.91
C TYR A 101 -8.75 3.34 -2.01
N TYR A 102 -8.47 4.56 -1.53
CA TYR A 102 -7.39 4.81 -0.57
C TYR A 102 -7.63 4.12 0.77
N GLN A 103 -8.88 4.07 1.26
CA GLN A 103 -9.20 3.28 2.46
C GLN A 103 -8.88 1.80 2.27
N GLN A 104 -9.29 1.22 1.14
CA GLN A 104 -9.03 -0.20 0.85
C GLN A 104 -7.52 -0.48 0.73
N ILE A 105 -6.78 0.38 0.03
CA ILE A 105 -5.31 0.29 -0.09
C ILE A 105 -4.64 0.38 1.30
N ALA A 106 -5.07 1.32 2.15
CA ALA A 106 -4.54 1.47 3.50
C ALA A 106 -4.81 0.24 4.39
N ASP A 107 -5.99 -0.38 4.25
CA ASP A 107 -6.32 -1.62 4.95
C ASP A 107 -5.41 -2.79 4.53
N TYR A 108 -5.15 -2.95 3.23
CA TYR A 108 -4.19 -3.96 2.74
C TYR A 108 -2.77 -3.69 3.26
N GLN A 109 -2.31 -2.43 3.24
CA GLN A 109 -1.01 -2.04 3.80
C GLN A 109 -0.90 -2.40 5.29
N LYS A 110 -1.94 -2.11 6.07
CA LYS A 110 -2.00 -2.43 7.50
C LYS A 110 -1.97 -3.94 7.75
N GLN A 111 -2.72 -4.73 6.97
CA GLN A 111 -2.73 -6.19 7.09
C GLN A 111 -1.38 -6.81 6.74
N MET A 112 -0.72 -6.35 5.67
CA MET A 112 0.63 -6.79 5.32
C MET A 112 1.63 -6.47 6.43
N PHE A 113 1.57 -5.26 6.99
CA PHE A 113 2.44 -4.85 8.09
C PHE A 113 2.26 -5.73 9.33
N LEU A 114 1.01 -6.04 9.71
CA LEU A 114 0.71 -6.94 10.82
C LEU A 114 1.30 -8.33 10.61
N LYS A 115 1.12 -8.93 9.41
CA LYS A 115 1.69 -10.23 9.07
C LYS A 115 3.22 -10.23 9.08
N MET A 116 3.86 -9.15 8.60
CA MET A 116 5.32 -8.99 8.69
C MET A 116 5.81 -8.89 10.15
N LYS A 117 5.06 -8.20 11.00
CA LYS A 117 5.37 -8.06 12.43
C LYS A 117 5.19 -9.37 13.19
N GLU A 118 4.13 -10.14 12.91
CA GLU A 118 3.93 -11.49 13.46
C GLU A 118 5.08 -12.43 13.07
N LYS A 119 5.52 -12.39 11.80
CA LYS A 119 6.70 -13.14 11.33
C LYS A 119 7.98 -12.78 12.10
N GLN A 120 8.22 -11.49 12.34
CA GLN A 120 9.37 -11.06 13.14
C GLN A 120 9.27 -11.51 14.60
N LYS A 121 8.07 -11.50 15.18
CA LYS A 121 7.84 -11.95 16.56
C LYS A 121 8.04 -13.46 16.71
N GLN A 122 7.51 -14.27 15.77
CA GLN A 122 7.72 -15.72 15.73
C GLN A 122 9.19 -16.10 15.55
N LYS A 123 9.96 -15.32 14.79
CA LYS A 123 11.42 -15.53 14.65
C LYS A 123 12.18 -15.23 15.95
N ASN A 124 11.63 -14.38 16.82
CA ASN A 124 12.30 -13.88 18.03
C ASN A 124 11.80 -14.54 19.34
N GLU A 125 10.66 -15.24 19.35
CA GLU A 125 10.12 -15.88 20.55
C GLU A 125 10.67 -17.31 20.78
N ASP A 126 11.52 -17.41 21.82
CA ASP A 126 11.67 -18.44 22.86
C ASP A 126 11.88 -19.94 22.52
N VAL A 127 11.71 -20.38 21.28
CA VAL A 127 11.75 -21.82 20.99
C VAL A 127 13.16 -22.40 20.98
N SER A 128 14.13 -21.63 20.46
CA SER A 128 15.56 -21.97 20.59
C SER A 128 15.97 -22.05 22.06
N LEU A 129 15.36 -21.25 22.93
CA LEU A 129 15.60 -21.25 24.36
C LEU A 129 15.03 -22.50 25.03
N ILE A 130 13.80 -22.90 24.66
CA ILE A 130 13.14 -24.09 25.22
C ILE A 130 13.88 -25.38 24.87
N HIS A 131 14.28 -25.58 23.61
CA HIS A 131 15.03 -26.79 23.21
C HIS A 131 16.40 -26.85 23.87
N LEU A 132 17.06 -25.70 24.06
CA LEU A 132 18.31 -25.61 24.80
C LEU A 132 18.11 -25.97 26.29
N GLN A 133 17.07 -25.41 26.92
CA GLN A 133 16.72 -25.70 28.31
C GLN A 133 16.40 -27.18 28.55
N ILE A 134 15.67 -27.82 27.64
CA ILE A 134 15.36 -29.26 27.71
C ILE A 134 16.65 -30.07 27.60
N LYS A 135 17.53 -29.76 26.63
CA LYS A 135 18.82 -30.42 26.48
C LYS A 135 19.68 -30.30 27.75
N ASP A 136 19.73 -29.11 28.33
CA ASP A 136 20.51 -28.85 29.54
C ASP A 136 19.96 -29.64 30.74
N LEU A 137 18.63 -29.72 30.87
CA LEU A 137 17.97 -30.53 31.89
C LEU A 137 18.21 -32.03 31.70
N ASP A 138 18.12 -32.53 30.47
CA ASP A 138 18.40 -33.94 30.15
C ASP A 138 19.86 -34.30 30.46
N ASN A 139 20.80 -33.41 30.12
CA ASN A 139 22.21 -33.58 30.46
C ASN A 139 22.43 -33.57 31.98
N LEU A 140 21.76 -32.70 32.73
CA LEU A 140 21.82 -32.66 34.18
C LEU A 140 21.35 -33.99 34.78
N ASN A 141 20.16 -34.46 34.39
CA ASN A 141 19.58 -35.71 34.85
C ASN A 141 20.49 -36.92 34.51
N LEU A 142 21.07 -36.93 33.31
CA LEU A 142 21.99 -37.98 32.86
C LEU A 142 23.24 -38.05 33.75
N ASN A 143 23.81 -36.89 34.09
CA ASN A 143 24.97 -36.80 34.98
C ASN A 143 24.65 -37.26 36.40
N GLU A 144 23.51 -36.84 36.96
CA GLU A 144 23.06 -37.28 38.29
C GLU A 144 22.88 -38.81 38.35
N TYR A 145 22.31 -39.40 37.28
CA TYR A 145 22.16 -40.84 37.15
C TYR A 145 23.50 -41.56 37.07
N LEU A 146 24.45 -41.04 36.28
CA LEU A 146 25.82 -41.59 36.19
C LEU A 146 26.51 -41.58 37.56
N ASP A 147 26.38 -40.49 38.30
CA ASP A 147 26.97 -40.35 39.63
C ASP A 147 26.33 -41.30 40.64
N ALA A 148 25.01 -41.52 40.57
CA ALA A 148 24.33 -42.52 41.39
C ALA A 148 24.86 -43.95 41.10
N LEU A 149 24.99 -44.33 39.83
CA LEU A 149 25.53 -45.63 39.44
C LEU A 149 26.98 -45.83 39.90
N LYS A 150 27.84 -44.83 39.70
CA LYS A 150 29.25 -44.88 40.14
C LYS A 150 29.37 -44.97 41.65
N ARG A 151 28.56 -44.21 42.41
CA ARG A 151 28.52 -44.30 43.88
C ARG A 151 28.13 -45.70 44.35
N ASN A 152 27.08 -46.28 43.77
CA ASN A 152 26.63 -47.62 44.13
C ASN A 152 27.68 -48.69 43.81
N LEU A 153 28.32 -48.61 42.64
CA LEU A 153 29.38 -49.54 42.25
C LEU A 153 30.59 -49.44 43.20
N ASN A 154 30.99 -48.22 43.56
CA ASN A 154 32.06 -47.99 44.53
C ASN A 154 31.71 -48.53 45.92
N HIS A 155 30.47 -48.36 46.37
CA HIS A 155 30.00 -48.89 47.64
C HIS A 155 30.03 -50.42 47.67
N SER A 156 29.55 -51.07 46.61
CA SER A 156 29.64 -52.53 46.45
C SER A 156 31.09 -53.01 46.45
N LYS A 157 31.98 -52.28 45.76
CA LYS A 157 33.42 -52.56 45.73
C LYS A 157 34.03 -52.51 47.14
N GLN A 158 33.78 -51.43 47.88
CA GLN A 158 34.27 -51.26 49.25
C GLN A 158 33.74 -52.33 50.21
N SER A 159 32.45 -52.64 50.11
CA SER A 159 31.82 -53.68 50.92
C SER A 159 32.45 -55.04 50.67
N PHE A 160 32.68 -55.40 49.41
CA PHE A 160 33.32 -56.66 49.04
C PHE A 160 34.75 -56.77 49.60
N TYR A 161 35.58 -55.71 49.48
CA TYR A 161 36.92 -55.73 50.08
C TYR A 161 36.90 -55.83 51.61
N THR A 162 35.90 -55.23 52.26
CA THR A 162 35.71 -55.35 53.71
C THR A 162 35.44 -56.80 54.10
N TYR A 163 34.52 -57.48 53.41
CA TYR A 163 34.26 -58.90 53.62
C TYR A 163 35.46 -59.77 53.31
N HIS A 164 36.16 -59.51 52.21
CA HIS A 164 37.39 -60.22 51.86
C HIS A 164 38.44 -60.16 52.99
N LYS A 165 38.69 -58.95 53.51
CA LYS A 165 39.62 -58.75 54.63
C LYS A 165 39.18 -59.51 55.88
N PHE A 166 37.89 -59.44 56.22
CA PHE A 166 37.32 -60.18 57.35
C PHE A 166 37.51 -61.70 57.20
N PHE A 167 37.23 -62.27 56.03
CA PHE A 167 37.41 -63.70 55.79
C PHE A 167 38.88 -64.12 55.90
N LEU A 168 39.80 -63.32 55.36
CA LEU A 168 41.24 -63.58 55.51
C LEU A 168 41.64 -63.61 56.98
N GLU A 169 41.23 -62.63 57.77
CA GLU A 169 41.54 -62.57 59.21
C GLU A 169 40.99 -63.79 59.95
N VAL A 170 39.72 -64.17 59.72
CA VAL A 170 39.10 -65.33 60.37
C VAL A 170 39.81 -66.63 60.02
N ILE A 171 40.15 -66.84 58.74
CA ILE A 171 40.79 -68.06 58.27
C ILE A 171 42.21 -68.17 58.82
N THR A 172 42.98 -67.09 58.80
CA THR A 172 44.34 -67.07 59.37
C THR A 172 44.31 -67.33 60.87
N LEU A 173 43.43 -66.67 61.63
CA LEU A 173 43.29 -66.90 63.07
C LEU A 173 42.89 -68.34 63.40
N PHE A 174 41.96 -68.91 62.62
CA PHE A 174 41.51 -70.29 62.82
C PHE A 174 42.63 -71.30 62.51
N GLN A 175 43.39 -71.09 61.43
CA GLN A 175 44.57 -71.88 61.09
C GLN A 175 45.60 -71.86 62.22
N GLU A 176 45.99 -70.66 62.69
CA GLU A 176 46.94 -70.49 63.79
C GLU A 176 46.49 -71.21 65.06
N LYS A 177 45.20 -71.13 65.39
CA LYS A 177 44.65 -71.76 66.60
C LYS A 177 44.66 -73.29 66.52
N LEU A 178 44.31 -73.85 65.35
CA LEU A 178 44.37 -75.30 65.14
C LEU A 178 45.81 -75.83 65.20
N ILE A 179 46.74 -75.15 64.53
CA ILE A 179 48.18 -75.51 64.57
C ILE A 179 48.67 -75.47 66.02
N SER A 180 48.33 -74.42 66.78
CA SER A 180 48.69 -74.31 68.20
C SER A 180 48.11 -75.44 69.05
N LEU A 181 46.84 -75.83 68.83
CA LEU A 181 46.19 -76.91 69.57
C LEU A 181 46.87 -78.26 69.32
N VAL A 182 47.18 -78.57 68.04
CA VAL A 182 47.88 -79.80 67.65
C VAL A 182 49.28 -79.84 68.28
N ASN A 183 50.04 -78.74 68.16
CA ASN A 183 51.38 -78.64 68.75
C ASN A 183 51.35 -78.80 70.28
N ASN A 184 50.35 -78.23 70.96
CA ASN A 184 50.19 -78.35 72.42
C ASN A 184 49.83 -79.78 72.84
N LEU A 185 48.87 -80.41 72.16
CA LEU A 185 48.49 -81.80 72.40
C LEU A 185 49.69 -82.72 72.23
N ASN A 186 50.48 -82.53 71.18
CA ASN A 186 51.68 -83.33 70.93
C ASN A 186 52.78 -83.07 71.96
N ARG A 187 52.96 -81.83 72.42
CA ARG A 187 53.89 -81.53 73.51
C ARG A 187 53.52 -82.26 74.80
N GLU A 188 52.23 -82.30 75.14
CA GLU A 188 51.74 -83.00 76.35
C GLU A 188 51.83 -84.52 76.23
N LEU A 189 51.56 -85.07 75.04
CA LEU A 189 51.65 -86.51 74.79
C LEU A 189 53.10 -86.99 74.71
N ASN A 190 54.04 -86.22 74.13
CA ASN A 190 55.40 -86.69 73.81
C ASN A 190 56.46 -86.46 74.90
N THR A 191 56.07 -86.17 76.16
CA THR A 191 57.04 -86.18 77.26
C THR A 191 57.38 -87.62 77.65
N LEU A 192 58.66 -87.99 77.51
CA LEU A 192 59.20 -89.30 77.90
C LEU A 192 58.83 -89.67 79.36
N ASP A 193 58.70 -88.65 80.21
CA ASP A 193 58.35 -88.79 81.63
C ASP A 193 56.91 -89.26 81.85
N ASN A 194 55.94 -88.84 81.03
CA ASN A 194 54.55 -89.32 81.14
C ASN A 194 54.42 -90.80 80.75
N TYR A 195 55.17 -91.25 79.73
CA TYR A 195 55.20 -92.66 79.34
C TYR A 195 55.97 -93.53 80.33
N LYS A 196 57.10 -93.05 80.85
CA LYS A 196 57.83 -93.71 81.95
C LYS A 196 56.97 -93.79 83.21
N TYR A 197 56.22 -92.74 83.52
CA TYR A 197 55.30 -92.72 84.66
C TYR A 197 54.21 -93.78 84.51
N LEU A 198 53.51 -93.84 83.35
CA LEU A 198 52.49 -94.84 83.05
C LEU A 198 53.02 -96.28 83.17
N LEU A 199 54.20 -96.56 82.61
CA LEU A 199 54.86 -97.86 82.73
C LEU A 199 55.23 -98.18 84.19
N SER A 200 55.66 -97.18 84.97
CA SER A 200 56.05 -97.35 86.37
C SER A 200 54.86 -97.55 87.32
N THR A 201 53.72 -96.88 87.11
CA THR A 201 52.55 -96.94 88.00
C THR A 201 51.70 -98.18 87.77
N THR A 202 51.51 -98.59 86.51
CA THR A 202 50.61 -99.70 86.18
C THR A 202 51.19 -101.08 86.55
N TYR A 203 52.51 -101.19 86.66
CA TYR A 203 53.19 -102.46 86.87
C TYR A 203 53.91 -102.60 88.22
N LYS A 204 54.30 -101.51 88.91
CA LYS A 204 54.83 -101.60 90.29
C LYS A 204 53.77 -102.02 91.31
N GLN A 205 52.48 -101.83 91.03
CA GLN A 205 51.42 -102.12 92.00
C GLN A 205 51.03 -103.60 92.08
N THR A 206 51.54 -104.47 91.20
CA THR A 206 50.93 -105.81 91.03
C THR A 206 51.86 -107.01 91.25
N TYR A 207 53.19 -106.95 91.00
CA TYR A 207 54.08 -108.12 91.22
C TYR A 207 55.55 -107.76 91.49
N SER A 208 56.22 -108.60 92.28
CA SER A 208 57.68 -108.61 92.54
C SER A 208 58.47 -109.20 91.36
N PHE A 209 58.47 -108.49 90.22
CA PHE A 209 59.18 -108.86 88.99
C PHE A 209 60.33 -107.88 88.73
N GLU A 210 61.57 -108.36 88.54
CA GLU A 210 62.73 -107.50 88.22
C GLU A 210 62.77 -107.15 86.72
N TYR A 211 62.65 -105.85 86.42
CA TYR A 211 62.40 -105.35 85.07
C TYR A 211 63.66 -104.89 84.31
N SER A 212 64.83 -104.97 84.95
CA SER A 212 66.10 -104.48 84.40
C SER A 212 66.46 -105.14 83.06
N GLU A 213 66.08 -106.40 82.85
CA GLU A 213 66.34 -107.14 81.60
C GLU A 213 65.49 -106.69 80.40
N TYR A 214 64.32 -106.07 80.63
CA TYR A 214 63.38 -105.67 79.55
C TYR A 214 63.33 -104.16 79.29
N GLN A 215 64.00 -103.37 80.12
CA GLN A 215 64.01 -101.90 80.05
C GLN A 215 64.43 -101.39 78.66
N GLY A 216 65.50 -101.93 78.08
CA GLY A 216 65.98 -101.52 76.76
C GLY A 216 65.01 -101.82 75.61
N ASN A 217 64.14 -102.83 75.75
CA ASN A 217 63.10 -103.13 74.75
C ASN A 217 61.91 -102.18 74.89
N LEU A 218 61.51 -101.83 76.11
CA LEU A 218 60.47 -100.83 76.34
C LEU A 218 60.89 -99.43 75.88
N GLU A 219 62.15 -99.04 76.12
CA GLU A 219 62.70 -97.78 75.62
C GLU A 219 62.64 -97.72 74.09
N LYS A 220 63.08 -98.77 73.39
CA LYS A 220 62.97 -98.87 71.92
C LYS A 220 61.53 -98.82 71.40
N ILE A 221 60.58 -99.49 72.06
CA ILE A 221 59.16 -99.44 71.68
C ILE A 221 58.60 -98.03 71.87
N THR A 222 58.94 -97.38 72.98
CA THR A 222 58.53 -96.01 73.31
C THR A 222 59.11 -95.01 72.32
N GLU A 223 60.40 -95.12 71.98
CA GLU A 223 61.06 -94.30 70.96
C GLU A 223 60.43 -94.49 69.58
N LYS A 224 60.14 -95.73 69.17
CA LYS A 224 59.48 -96.02 67.90
C LYS A 224 58.07 -95.43 67.86
N PHE A 225 57.31 -95.53 68.95
CA PHE A 225 55.99 -94.93 69.06
C PHE A 225 56.06 -93.40 68.96
N ILE A 226 56.97 -92.74 69.71
CA ILE A 226 57.17 -91.29 69.66
C ILE A 226 57.57 -90.83 68.25
N ASN A 227 58.48 -91.55 67.58
CA ASN A 227 58.90 -91.23 66.22
C ASN A 227 57.75 -91.36 65.22
N ASN A 228 56.91 -92.40 65.34
CA ASN A 228 55.72 -92.55 64.53
C ASN A 228 54.71 -91.42 64.78
N GLN A 229 54.47 -91.04 66.04
CA GLN A 229 53.57 -89.92 66.38
C GLN A 229 54.06 -88.59 65.80
N LYS A 230 55.36 -88.29 65.90
CA LYS A 230 55.97 -87.11 65.26
C LYS A 230 55.82 -87.11 63.74
N GLN A 231 55.93 -88.28 63.11
CA GLN A 231 55.71 -88.39 61.67
C GLN A 231 54.24 -88.13 61.30
N THR A 232 53.29 -88.76 62.01
CA THR A 232 51.85 -88.55 61.80
C THR A 232 51.45 -87.10 62.05
N GLU A 233 52.01 -86.44 63.06
CA GLU A 233 51.86 -85.00 63.31
C GLU A 233 52.31 -84.17 62.11
N LYS A 234 53.53 -84.42 61.62
CA LYS A 234 54.09 -83.69 60.49
C LYS A 234 53.24 -83.86 59.22
N GLU A 235 52.73 -85.07 58.99
CA GLU A 235 51.81 -85.37 57.88
C GLU A 235 50.47 -84.63 58.06
N PHE A 236 49.91 -84.63 59.27
CA PHE A 236 48.67 -83.91 59.58
C PHE A 236 48.81 -82.40 59.42
N LEU A 237 49.87 -81.80 59.96
CA LEU A 237 50.15 -80.36 59.84
C LEU A 237 50.32 -79.96 58.37
N LYS A 238 51.04 -80.77 57.58
CA LYS A 238 51.19 -80.53 56.13
C LYS A 238 49.86 -80.61 55.38
N LEU A 239 48.99 -81.56 55.73
CA LEU A 239 47.64 -81.65 55.16
C LEU A 239 46.77 -80.45 55.56
N LEU A 240 46.86 -80.03 56.81
CA LEU A 240 46.15 -78.87 57.34
C LEU A 240 46.57 -77.58 56.61
N GLU A 241 47.88 -77.31 56.54
CA GLU A 241 48.43 -76.17 55.79
C GLU A 241 48.00 -76.18 54.33
N SER A 242 48.10 -77.33 53.65
CA SER A 242 47.68 -77.47 52.25
C SER A 242 46.18 -77.17 52.04
N ASN A 243 45.32 -77.55 52.98
CA ASN A 243 43.88 -77.26 52.90
C ASN A 243 43.61 -75.76 53.10
N PHE A 244 44.29 -75.11 54.05
CA PHE A 244 44.16 -73.66 54.24
C PHE A 244 44.69 -72.87 53.04
N ASP A 245 45.81 -73.29 52.44
CA ASP A 245 46.31 -72.68 51.20
C ASP A 245 45.31 -72.79 50.05
N ALA A 246 44.63 -73.93 49.92
CA ALA A 246 43.58 -74.11 48.92
C ALA A 246 42.41 -73.14 49.14
N ILE A 247 41.98 -72.94 50.39
CA ILE A 247 40.92 -71.99 50.76
C ILE A 247 41.38 -70.54 50.46
N LEU A 248 42.60 -70.17 50.86
CA LEU A 248 43.15 -68.83 50.60
C LEU A 248 43.26 -68.54 49.10
N ASN A 249 43.66 -69.52 48.30
CA ASN A 249 43.71 -69.40 46.84
C ASN A 249 42.32 -69.27 46.23
N ALA A 250 41.32 -70.01 46.72
CA ALA A 250 39.93 -69.84 46.29
C ALA A 250 39.41 -68.42 46.57
N ILE A 251 39.75 -67.85 47.75
CA ILE A 251 39.38 -66.48 48.10
C ILE A 251 40.08 -65.45 47.19
N LYS A 252 41.38 -65.61 46.91
CA LYS A 252 42.09 -64.74 45.95
C LYS A 252 41.44 -64.78 44.57
N ASN A 253 41.05 -65.96 44.09
CA ASN A 253 40.37 -66.11 42.81
C ASN A 253 39.01 -65.40 42.81
N LEU A 254 38.24 -65.46 43.90
CA LEU A 254 36.99 -64.72 44.05
C LEU A 254 37.21 -63.20 43.97
N VAL A 255 38.27 -62.68 44.59
CA VAL A 255 38.62 -61.25 44.50
C VAL A 255 38.96 -60.85 43.08
N ASN A 256 39.83 -61.59 42.40
CA ASN A 256 40.20 -61.31 41.01
C ASN A 256 38.98 -61.32 40.08
N ASN A 257 38.08 -62.30 40.26
CA ASN A 257 36.83 -62.37 39.49
C ASN A 257 35.91 -61.17 39.78
N PHE A 258 35.82 -60.74 41.03
CA PHE A 258 35.05 -59.56 41.40
C PHE A 258 35.65 -58.27 40.84
N GLU A 259 36.97 -58.12 40.82
CA GLU A 259 37.64 -56.98 40.21
C GLU A 259 37.39 -56.90 38.70
N LEU A 260 37.45 -58.04 38.01
CA LEU A 260 37.08 -58.14 36.60
C LEU A 260 35.62 -57.73 36.37
N PHE A 261 34.71 -58.25 37.20
CA PHE A 261 33.29 -57.88 37.14
C PHE A 261 33.09 -56.36 37.33
N VAL A 262 33.71 -55.74 38.35
CA VAL A 262 33.61 -54.28 38.57
C VAL A 262 34.14 -53.49 37.39
N LYS A 263 35.26 -53.93 36.78
CA LYS A 263 35.83 -53.29 35.60
C LYS A 263 34.87 -53.36 34.40
N GLU A 264 34.29 -54.54 34.16
CA GLU A 264 33.28 -54.72 33.10
C GLU A 264 32.02 -53.88 33.34
N GLN A 265 31.51 -53.84 34.57
CA GLN A 265 30.35 -53.01 34.92
C GLN A 265 30.65 -51.52 34.73
N THR A 266 31.86 -51.06 35.10
CA THR A 266 32.29 -49.67 34.86
C THR A 266 32.27 -49.33 33.37
N ASN A 267 32.80 -50.23 32.53
CA ASN A 267 32.80 -50.06 31.08
C ASN A 267 31.38 -50.02 30.51
N ASN A 268 30.49 -50.91 30.98
CA ASN A 268 29.10 -50.96 30.55
C ASN A 268 28.33 -49.69 30.94
N ILE A 269 28.53 -49.20 32.17
CA ILE A 269 27.93 -47.93 32.64
C ILE A 269 28.39 -46.76 31.77
N ASN A 270 29.68 -46.66 31.47
CA ASN A 270 30.21 -45.59 30.62
C ASN A 270 29.69 -45.68 29.19
N LYS A 271 29.59 -46.89 28.62
CA LYS A 271 29.02 -47.11 27.29
C LYS A 271 27.54 -46.69 27.24
N PHE A 272 26.74 -47.15 28.21
CA PHE A 272 25.34 -46.78 28.32
C PHE A 272 25.13 -45.26 28.45
N TYR A 273 25.95 -44.60 29.27
CA TYR A 273 25.96 -43.14 29.38
C TYR A 273 26.27 -42.46 28.04
N ASN A 274 27.31 -42.90 27.33
CA ASN A 274 27.68 -42.32 26.04
C ASN A 274 26.60 -42.52 24.98
N ASP A 275 25.95 -43.68 24.96
CA ASP A 275 24.84 -43.97 24.04
C ASP A 275 23.65 -43.03 24.31
N LEU A 276 23.26 -42.85 25.58
CA LEU A 276 22.21 -41.91 25.97
C LEU A 276 22.58 -40.45 25.70
N PHE A 277 23.80 -40.05 25.99
CA PHE A 277 24.30 -38.70 25.67
C PHE A 277 24.27 -38.44 24.15
N GLY A 278 24.63 -39.44 23.35
CA GLY A 278 24.49 -39.41 21.89
C GLY A 278 23.05 -39.21 21.45
N LEU A 279 22.11 -39.95 22.07
CA LEU A 279 20.68 -39.83 21.80
C LEU A 279 20.14 -38.42 22.13
N VAL A 280 20.49 -37.86 23.30
CA VAL A 280 20.08 -36.50 23.71
C VAL A 280 20.54 -35.46 22.67
N ASN A 281 21.78 -35.57 22.20
CA ASN A 281 22.30 -34.66 21.18
C ASN A 281 21.62 -34.83 19.82
N LEU A 282 21.30 -36.07 19.43
CA LEU A 282 20.61 -36.36 18.18
C LEU A 282 19.17 -35.81 18.19
N VAL A 283 18.42 -36.06 19.27
CA VAL A 283 17.06 -35.53 19.46
C VAL A 283 17.06 -34.00 19.46
N PHE A 284 18.03 -33.36 20.11
CA PHE A 284 18.19 -31.91 20.07
C PHE A 284 18.45 -31.40 18.64
N SER A 285 19.35 -32.03 17.91
CA SER A 285 19.65 -31.67 16.51
C SER A 285 18.42 -31.82 15.62
N ASP A 286 17.72 -32.95 15.69
CA ASP A 286 16.57 -33.24 14.84
C ASP A 286 15.39 -32.31 15.14
N SER A 287 15.13 -32.04 16.42
CA SER A 287 14.10 -31.06 16.82
C SER A 287 14.43 -29.64 16.35
N THR A 288 15.70 -29.25 16.37
CA THR A 288 16.15 -27.95 15.83
C THR A 288 15.93 -27.87 14.31
N LYS A 289 16.31 -28.92 13.56
CA LYS A 289 16.11 -28.98 12.10
C LYS A 289 14.63 -28.95 11.70
N LEU A 290 13.79 -29.77 12.34
CA LEU A 290 12.35 -29.81 12.05
C LEU A 290 11.69 -28.44 12.28
N LYS A 291 12.12 -27.71 13.31
CA LYS A 291 11.68 -26.33 13.55
C LYS A 291 12.14 -25.39 12.45
N GLU A 292 13.41 -25.43 12.07
CA GLU A 292 13.95 -24.61 10.97
C GLU A 292 13.17 -24.84 9.65
N GLU A 293 12.84 -26.10 9.34
CA GLU A 293 12.01 -26.48 8.20
C GLU A 293 10.58 -25.95 8.31
N GLN A 294 9.95 -26.06 9.49
CA GLN A 294 8.61 -25.51 9.74
C GLN A 294 8.60 -23.98 9.58
N PHE A 295 9.60 -23.28 10.13
CA PHE A 295 9.76 -21.84 9.96
C PHE A 295 9.97 -21.44 8.49
N ALA A 296 10.76 -22.21 7.74
CA ALA A 296 10.94 -21.98 6.31
C ALA A 296 9.63 -22.14 5.53
N SER A 297 8.82 -23.15 5.88
CA SER A 297 7.49 -23.38 5.30
C SER A 297 6.52 -22.24 5.62
N ASP A 298 6.40 -21.84 6.89
CA ASP A 298 5.54 -20.74 7.31
C ASP A 298 5.98 -19.40 6.67
N ALA A 299 7.29 -19.21 6.46
CA ALA A 299 7.83 -18.04 5.78
C ALA A 299 7.43 -18.00 4.29
N LEU A 300 7.39 -19.15 3.60
CA LEU A 300 6.91 -19.25 2.23
C LEU A 300 5.42 -18.90 2.14
N ILE A 301 4.58 -19.51 2.99
CA ILE A 301 3.13 -19.24 3.04
C ILE A 301 2.85 -17.76 3.33
N THR A 302 3.59 -17.17 4.27
CA THR A 302 3.45 -15.74 4.61
C THR A 302 3.86 -14.85 3.44
N ASN A 303 4.96 -15.17 2.75
CA ASN A 303 5.40 -14.42 1.58
C ASN A 303 4.41 -14.53 0.42
N GLU A 304 3.85 -15.71 0.15
CA GLU A 304 2.79 -15.90 -0.83
C GLU A 304 1.56 -15.06 -0.51
N SER A 305 1.12 -15.06 0.76
CA SER A 305 0.00 -14.22 1.18
C SER A 305 0.29 -12.72 1.02
N ILE A 306 1.50 -12.26 1.33
CA ILE A 306 1.89 -10.85 1.15
C ILE A 306 1.92 -10.50 -0.35
N ASN A 307 2.48 -11.38 -1.19
CA ASN A 307 2.52 -11.18 -2.64
C ASN A 307 1.12 -11.12 -3.24
N LYS A 308 0.19 -11.95 -2.76
CA LYS A 308 -1.22 -11.92 -3.17
C LYS A 308 -1.89 -10.59 -2.78
N MET A 309 -1.72 -10.15 -1.54
CA MET A 309 -2.24 -8.84 -1.08
C MET A 309 -1.65 -7.68 -1.88
N LYS A 310 -0.36 -7.75 -2.25
CA LYS A 310 0.29 -6.75 -3.10
C LYS A 310 -0.31 -6.72 -4.50
N ALA A 311 -0.54 -7.88 -5.11
CA ALA A 311 -1.20 -7.97 -6.42
C ALA A 311 -2.64 -7.45 -6.39
N GLU A 312 -3.39 -7.74 -5.33
CA GLU A 312 -4.74 -7.19 -5.12
C GLU A 312 -4.72 -5.66 -4.94
N MET A 313 -3.73 -5.13 -4.23
CA MET A 313 -3.52 -3.68 -4.08
C MET A 313 -3.14 -3.02 -5.41
N ASP A 314 -2.23 -3.61 -6.20
CA ASP A 314 -1.83 -3.10 -7.50
C ASP A 314 -3.03 -3.07 -8.47
N ASN A 315 -3.89 -4.09 -8.44
CA ASN A 315 -5.14 -4.10 -9.21
C ASN A 315 -6.10 -2.98 -8.77
N LEU A 316 -6.25 -2.75 -7.46
CA LEU A 316 -7.08 -1.66 -6.94
C LEU A 316 -6.54 -0.28 -7.33
N ILE A 317 -5.22 -0.10 -7.37
CA ILE A 317 -4.58 1.14 -7.86
C ILE A 317 -4.91 1.35 -9.34
N ASN A 318 -4.76 0.31 -10.16
CA ASN A 318 -5.09 0.40 -11.59
C ASN A 318 -6.59 0.72 -11.81
N GLU A 319 -7.49 0.07 -11.06
CA GLU A 319 -8.93 0.38 -11.12
C GLU A 319 -9.24 1.82 -10.68
N LEU A 320 -8.56 2.33 -9.66
CA LEU A 320 -8.70 3.71 -9.20
C LEU A 320 -8.27 4.69 -10.31
N GLU A 321 -7.09 4.47 -10.91
CA GLU A 321 -6.58 5.29 -12.01
C GLU A 321 -7.52 5.29 -13.21
N GLU A 322 -8.03 4.11 -13.60
CA GLU A 322 -8.99 3.97 -14.69
C GLU A 322 -10.29 4.72 -14.40
N LYS A 323 -10.87 4.54 -13.21
CA LYS A 323 -12.11 5.24 -12.83
C LYS A 323 -11.92 6.74 -12.76
N ASN A 324 -10.79 7.22 -12.21
CA ASN A 324 -10.53 8.65 -12.16
C ASN A 324 -10.31 9.24 -13.55
N SER A 325 -9.61 8.52 -14.43
CA SER A 325 -9.43 8.89 -15.83
C SER A 325 -10.76 8.98 -16.60
N ASN A 326 -11.68 8.04 -16.35
CA ASN A 326 -13.01 8.03 -16.97
C ASN A 326 -13.85 9.23 -16.51
N VAL A 327 -13.86 9.53 -15.21
CA VAL A 327 -14.54 10.70 -14.62
C VAL A 327 -13.94 12.01 -15.19
N PHE A 328 -12.61 12.11 -15.25
CA PHE A 328 -11.93 13.26 -15.84
C PHE A 328 -12.27 13.45 -17.33
N THR A 329 -12.29 12.36 -18.10
CA THR A 329 -12.65 12.38 -19.53
C THR A 329 -14.11 12.81 -19.73
N GLU A 330 -15.03 12.33 -18.91
CA GLU A 330 -16.43 12.72 -18.98
C GLU A 330 -16.62 14.21 -18.64
N TYR A 331 -15.90 14.72 -17.64
CA TYR A 331 -15.85 16.15 -17.33
C TYR A 331 -15.34 16.98 -18.51
N GLN A 332 -14.20 16.59 -19.10
CA GLN A 332 -13.61 17.25 -20.27
C GLN A 332 -14.60 17.34 -21.43
N ASN A 333 -15.27 16.22 -21.75
CA ASN A 333 -16.26 16.16 -22.84
C ASN A 333 -17.47 17.06 -22.57
N LYS A 334 -18.03 17.05 -21.35
CA LYS A 334 -19.16 17.93 -20.98
C LYS A 334 -18.75 19.41 -21.00
N ASN A 335 -17.55 19.74 -20.52
CA ASN A 335 -17.02 21.10 -20.54
C ASN A 335 -16.82 21.60 -21.99
N LEU A 336 -16.25 20.76 -22.86
CA LEU A 336 -16.12 21.05 -24.30
C LEU A 336 -17.47 21.30 -24.96
N SER A 337 -18.46 20.43 -24.74
CA SER A 337 -19.82 20.58 -25.26
C SER A 337 -20.47 21.91 -24.83
N LEU A 338 -20.33 22.30 -23.55
CA LEU A 338 -20.85 23.58 -23.06
C LEU A 338 -20.14 24.78 -23.70
N LYS A 339 -18.82 24.72 -23.91
CA LYS A 339 -18.05 25.76 -24.60
C LYS A 339 -18.44 25.89 -26.08
N GLU A 340 -18.71 24.77 -26.76
CA GLU A 340 -19.17 24.77 -28.15
C GLU A 340 -20.56 25.41 -28.27
N ARG A 341 -21.49 25.07 -27.36
CA ARG A 341 -22.82 25.71 -27.30
C ARG A 341 -22.73 27.23 -27.11
N ILE A 342 -21.80 27.73 -26.29
CA ILE A 342 -21.53 29.18 -26.19
C ILE A 342 -21.09 29.76 -27.53
N LYS A 343 -20.17 29.10 -28.25
CA LYS A 343 -19.69 29.58 -29.55
C LYS A 343 -20.83 29.63 -30.56
N GLU A 344 -21.64 28.57 -30.64
CA GLU A 344 -22.79 28.49 -31.54
C GLU A 344 -23.84 29.57 -31.24
N TYR A 345 -24.18 29.76 -29.96
CA TYR A 345 -25.11 30.80 -29.53
C TYR A 345 -24.61 32.20 -29.90
N ASN A 346 -23.32 32.49 -29.65
CA ASN A 346 -22.69 33.75 -30.04
C ASN A 346 -22.72 33.99 -31.57
N ILE A 347 -22.51 32.95 -32.37
CA ILE A 347 -22.61 33.04 -33.84
C ILE A 347 -24.05 33.35 -34.25
N SER A 348 -25.03 32.67 -33.66
CA SER A 348 -26.45 32.91 -33.92
C SER A 348 -26.85 34.35 -33.61
N LEU A 349 -26.48 34.83 -32.42
CA LEU A 349 -26.83 36.17 -31.94
C LEU A 349 -26.17 37.27 -32.79
N LYS A 350 -24.91 37.08 -33.22
CA LYS A 350 -24.25 37.99 -34.19
C LYS A 350 -24.93 38.01 -35.56
N LYS A 351 -25.46 36.87 -36.03
CA LYS A 351 -26.23 36.81 -37.29
C LYS A 351 -27.54 37.58 -37.16
N GLU A 352 -28.24 37.41 -36.04
CA GLU A 352 -29.51 38.08 -35.75
C GLU A 352 -29.34 39.60 -35.65
N GLN A 353 -28.34 40.06 -34.89
CA GLN A 353 -27.96 41.48 -34.83
C GLN A 353 -27.67 42.07 -36.21
N LYS A 354 -26.89 41.37 -37.05
CA LYS A 354 -26.60 41.84 -38.42
C LYS A 354 -27.87 41.95 -39.27
N LYS A 355 -28.80 40.99 -39.13
CA LYS A 355 -30.06 40.96 -39.88
C LYS A 355 -30.96 42.14 -39.50
N GLU A 356 -31.16 42.39 -38.22
CA GLU A 356 -31.94 43.54 -37.73
C GLU A 356 -31.30 44.87 -38.15
N LEU A 357 -29.98 45.00 -37.99
CA LEU A 357 -29.26 46.21 -38.36
C LEU A 357 -29.39 46.53 -39.87
N ALA A 358 -29.42 45.49 -40.71
CA ALA A 358 -29.72 45.63 -42.14
C ALA A 358 -31.16 46.08 -42.39
N GLN A 359 -32.15 45.56 -41.65
CA GLN A 359 -33.56 45.98 -41.76
C GLN A 359 -33.74 47.47 -41.42
N TYR A 360 -33.15 47.95 -40.31
CA TYR A 360 -33.20 49.36 -39.92
C TYR A 360 -32.53 50.28 -40.93
N ASN A 361 -31.34 49.91 -41.42
CA ASN A 361 -30.64 50.70 -42.42
C ASN A 361 -31.41 50.78 -43.74
N ASN A 362 -32.07 49.69 -44.16
CA ASN A 362 -32.93 49.67 -45.34
C ASN A 362 -34.17 50.55 -45.15
N ALA A 363 -34.81 50.51 -43.98
CA ALA A 363 -35.94 51.38 -43.66
C ALA A 363 -35.55 52.87 -43.74
N ILE A 364 -34.41 53.25 -43.12
CA ILE A 364 -33.87 54.62 -43.18
C ILE A 364 -33.56 55.02 -44.63
N LYS A 365 -32.95 54.12 -45.42
CA LYS A 365 -32.65 54.37 -46.84
C LYS A 365 -33.93 54.59 -47.65
N ASN A 366 -34.97 53.81 -47.41
CA ASN A 366 -36.27 53.96 -48.07
C ASN A 366 -36.92 55.31 -47.75
N ILE A 367 -36.89 55.73 -46.48
CA ILE A 367 -37.37 57.06 -46.06
C ILE A 367 -36.58 58.16 -46.79
N LYS A 368 -35.24 58.09 -46.80
CA LYS A 368 -34.38 59.07 -47.52
C LYS A 368 -34.67 59.11 -49.02
N ASN A 369 -34.86 57.96 -49.64
CA ASN A 369 -35.20 57.85 -51.06
C ASN A 369 -36.56 58.47 -51.38
N ASN A 370 -37.57 58.23 -50.53
CA ASN A 370 -38.90 58.83 -50.68
C ASN A 370 -38.84 60.36 -50.59
N ILE A 371 -38.11 60.90 -49.61
CA ILE A 371 -37.87 62.36 -49.51
C ILE A 371 -37.20 62.90 -50.78
N SER A 372 -36.20 62.19 -51.32
CA SER A 372 -35.50 62.59 -52.55
C SER A 372 -36.45 62.61 -53.77
N LYS A 373 -37.32 61.60 -53.90
CA LYS A 373 -38.34 61.55 -54.96
C LYS A 373 -39.31 62.73 -54.88
N ILE A 374 -39.81 63.05 -53.68
CA ILE A 374 -40.73 64.19 -53.48
C ILE A 374 -40.03 65.50 -53.84
N LYS A 375 -38.79 65.72 -53.38
CA LYS A 375 -37.99 66.91 -53.76
C LYS A 375 -37.81 67.03 -55.27
N ARG A 376 -37.55 65.92 -55.97
CA ARG A 376 -37.38 65.90 -57.42
C ARG A 376 -38.67 66.20 -58.17
N LYS A 377 -39.81 65.65 -57.72
CA LYS A 377 -41.16 65.90 -58.27
C LYS A 377 -41.46 67.40 -58.27
N TYR A 378 -41.39 68.06 -57.11
CA TYR A 378 -41.70 69.48 -56.99
C TYR A 378 -40.68 70.40 -57.68
N ARG A 379 -39.40 69.98 -57.79
CA ARG A 379 -38.41 70.71 -58.60
C ARG A 379 -38.78 70.71 -60.09
N LYS A 380 -39.26 69.58 -60.61
CA LYS A 380 -39.72 69.46 -62.00
C LYS A 380 -40.99 70.28 -62.24
N GLU A 381 -41.99 70.16 -61.36
CA GLU A 381 -43.23 70.94 -61.43
C GLU A 381 -42.94 72.46 -61.45
N LYS A 382 -42.02 72.93 -60.59
CA LYS A 382 -41.56 74.32 -60.58
C LYS A 382 -40.95 74.74 -61.93
N GLN A 383 -40.15 73.88 -62.54
CA GLN A 383 -39.49 74.16 -63.82
C GLN A 383 -40.47 74.19 -64.99
N GLU A 384 -41.40 73.24 -65.04
CA GLU A 384 -42.43 73.13 -66.07
C GLU A 384 -43.39 74.32 -66.03
N ALA A 385 -43.89 74.65 -64.85
CA ALA A 385 -44.77 75.80 -64.68
C ALA A 385 -44.08 77.14 -65.00
N ARG A 386 -42.80 77.32 -64.62
CA ARG A 386 -42.01 78.50 -65.04
C ARG A 386 -41.88 78.58 -66.57
N LYS A 387 -41.69 77.45 -67.26
CA LYS A 387 -41.65 77.43 -68.73
C LYS A 387 -43.00 77.84 -69.32
N GLU A 388 -44.11 77.41 -68.73
CA GLU A 388 -45.45 77.80 -69.19
C GLU A 388 -45.72 79.29 -69.02
N ILE A 389 -45.40 79.88 -67.85
CA ILE A 389 -45.54 81.32 -67.62
C ILE A 389 -44.64 82.11 -68.58
N ASN A 390 -43.41 81.65 -68.82
CA ASN A 390 -42.52 82.27 -69.81
C ASN A 390 -43.07 82.18 -71.24
N ARG A 391 -43.71 81.07 -71.62
CA ARG A 391 -44.37 80.93 -72.92
C ARG A 391 -45.51 81.92 -73.09
N LYS A 392 -46.41 82.02 -72.09
CA LYS A 392 -47.53 82.98 -72.08
C LYS A 392 -47.02 84.42 -72.18
N PHE A 393 -46.01 84.77 -71.39
CA PHE A 393 -45.36 86.08 -71.49
C PHE A 393 -44.79 86.36 -72.89
N ASN A 394 -44.05 85.41 -73.48
CA ASN A 394 -43.50 85.60 -74.83
C ASN A 394 -44.59 85.72 -75.90
N GLN A 395 -45.74 85.09 -75.70
CA GLN A 395 -46.90 85.24 -76.56
C GLN A 395 -47.51 86.64 -76.42
N ASP A 396 -47.74 87.12 -75.19
CA ASP A 396 -48.21 88.48 -74.92
C ASP A 396 -47.28 89.53 -75.57
N ILE A 397 -45.95 89.36 -75.46
CA ILE A 397 -44.97 90.26 -76.09
C ILE A 397 -45.09 90.25 -77.62
N LYS A 398 -45.26 89.08 -78.24
CA LYS A 398 -45.45 88.97 -79.70
C LYS A 398 -46.73 89.65 -80.15
N GLU A 399 -47.82 89.48 -79.41
CA GLU A 399 -49.11 90.13 -79.67
C GLU A 399 -48.99 91.66 -79.57
N PHE A 400 -48.29 92.17 -78.54
CA PHE A 400 -48.03 93.61 -78.41
C PHE A 400 -47.15 94.17 -79.53
N GLU A 401 -46.18 93.40 -80.03
CA GLU A 401 -45.37 93.80 -81.19
C GLU A 401 -46.18 93.84 -82.48
N GLN A 402 -47.06 92.87 -82.70
CA GLN A 402 -47.98 92.88 -83.84
C GLN A 402 -48.96 94.05 -83.75
N GLU A 403 -49.55 94.29 -82.59
CA GLU A 403 -50.44 95.43 -82.34
C GLU A 403 -49.72 96.76 -82.60
N LYS A 404 -48.48 96.93 -82.12
CA LYS A 404 -47.63 98.10 -82.42
C LYS A 404 -47.44 98.26 -83.93
N LYS A 405 -47.03 97.20 -84.64
CA LYS A 405 -46.79 97.26 -86.10
C LYS A 405 -48.05 97.69 -86.85
N THR A 406 -49.21 97.14 -86.48
CA THR A 406 -50.49 97.49 -87.08
C THR A 406 -50.87 98.95 -86.79
N LYS A 407 -50.75 99.39 -85.52
CA LYS A 407 -51.07 100.77 -85.13
C LYS A 407 -50.11 101.80 -85.73
N LEU A 408 -48.82 101.47 -85.88
CA LEU A 408 -47.85 102.32 -86.56
C LEU A 408 -48.18 102.50 -88.04
N LYS A 409 -48.59 101.43 -88.75
CA LYS A 409 -49.05 101.53 -90.14
C LYS A 409 -50.25 102.45 -90.29
N ILE A 410 -51.21 102.38 -89.36
CA ILE A 410 -52.39 103.26 -89.36
C ILE A 410 -51.99 104.71 -89.02
N GLY A 411 -51.08 104.91 -88.06
CA GLY A 411 -50.67 106.26 -87.62
C GLY A 411 -49.73 107.01 -88.57
N GLN A 412 -49.25 106.36 -89.63
CA GLN A 412 -48.44 106.95 -90.71
C GLN A 412 -49.27 107.49 -91.88
N ILE A 413 -50.57 107.15 -91.91
CA ILE A 413 -51.60 107.74 -92.77
C ILE A 413 -52.15 108.97 -92.03
#